data_AF-L7X342-F1
#
_entry.id   AF-L7X342-F1
#
_cell.length_a   1.000
_cell.length_b   1.000
_cell.length_c   1.000
_cell.angle_alpha   90.00
_cell.angle_beta   90.00
_cell.angle_gamma   90.00
#
_symmetry.space_group_name_H-M   'P 1'
#
loop_
_entity.id
_entity.type
_entity.pdbx_description
1 polymer ?
#
loop_
_entity_poly.entity_id
_entity_poly.type
_entity_poly.pdbx_seq_one_letter_code
_entity_poly.pdbx_strand_id
1 'polypeptide(L)'
;MGQLSILCLFVTVCASVCGYSWPSDETTTRPSQFKDFHTDSLVVETTSGLVRGYSKTVLGREVHVFTGIPFAKPPIEQLRFKKPVPIDPWHGILDATKQPNSCFQERYEYFPGFEGEEMWNPNTNISEDCLYLNIWVPQRLRIRHHADKPTIDRPKVPVLIWIYGGGYMSGTATLDVYDADIIAATSDVIVASMQYRLGSFGFLFLNRYFPRGSDETPGNMGLWDQILAIRWIKDNAAAFGGDPDLITLFGESAGGGSISIHLISPVTKGLVRRGIMQSGTMNAPWSYMSGERAEQIGKILIQDCGCNVSLLENSP
;
A
#
# COMPACT_ATOMS: atom_id res chain seq x y z
N MET A 1 44.14 39.32 65.44
CA MET A 1 43.99 38.43 66.61
C MET A 1 42.81 37.50 66.32
N GLY A 2 42.90 36.19 66.20
CA GLY A 2 44.03 35.27 66.35
C GLY A 2 43.72 33.97 65.58
N GLN A 3 44.79 33.33 65.13
CA GLN A 3 44.85 32.00 64.50
C GLN A 3 44.56 30.91 65.53
N LEU A 4 44.14 29.72 65.08
CA LEU A 4 44.80 28.48 65.51
C LEU A 4 44.64 27.38 64.44
N SER A 5 45.80 26.86 64.03
CA SER A 5 46.03 25.75 63.11
C SER A 5 45.72 24.40 63.75
N ILE A 6 45.50 23.35 62.95
CA ILE A 6 46.06 22.00 63.20
C ILE A 6 46.41 21.36 61.84
N LEU A 7 47.66 20.88 61.81
CA LEU A 7 48.39 20.11 60.80
C LEU A 7 47.71 18.77 60.50
N CYS A 8 47.88 18.24 59.27
CA CYS A 8 48.27 16.83 59.11
C CYS A 8 48.87 16.52 57.72
N LEU A 9 50.13 16.11 57.80
CA LEU A 9 51.04 15.45 56.87
C LEU A 9 50.50 14.90 55.53
N PHE A 10 51.18 15.31 54.46
CA PHE A 10 51.30 14.56 53.22
C PHE A 10 52.31 13.41 53.38
N VAL A 11 51.88 12.19 53.08
CA VAL A 11 52.79 11.05 52.83
C VAL A 11 52.68 10.70 51.35
N THR A 12 53.75 10.99 50.64
CA THR A 12 54.02 10.63 49.26
C THR A 12 54.44 9.16 49.22
N VAL A 13 53.79 8.33 48.39
CA VAL A 13 54.35 7.05 47.94
C VAL A 13 54.48 7.09 46.43
N CYS A 14 55.73 7.24 45.98
CA CYS A 14 56.14 6.96 44.62
C CYS A 14 56.17 5.44 44.39
N ALA A 15 55.58 4.98 43.29
CA ALA A 15 55.98 3.74 42.64
C ALA A 15 55.88 3.88 41.11
N SER A 16 57.05 4.15 40.52
CA SER A 16 57.56 3.68 39.22
C SER A 16 56.56 3.29 38.12
N VAL A 17 56.50 4.12 37.09
CA VAL A 17 56.04 3.77 35.73
C VAL A 17 57.13 2.92 35.05
N CYS A 18 56.89 1.62 34.89
CA CYS A 18 57.60 0.82 33.90
C CYS A 18 56.78 0.86 32.60
N GLY A 19 57.38 1.43 31.56
CA GLY A 19 56.80 1.48 30.22
C GLY A 19 56.63 0.09 29.63
N TYR A 20 55.42 -0.18 29.15
CA TYR A 20 55.18 -1.21 28.14
C TYR A 20 54.65 -0.52 26.88
N SER A 21 55.41 -0.71 25.80
CA SER A 21 55.09 -0.34 24.43
C SER A 21 53.81 -1.03 23.97
N TRP A 22 52.87 -0.26 23.45
CA TRP A 22 51.68 -0.77 22.75
C TRP A 22 52.08 -1.34 21.38
N PRO A 23 51.67 -2.56 21.00
CA PRO A 23 51.72 -2.99 19.61
C PRO A 23 50.68 -2.18 18.82
N SER A 24 51.14 -1.55 17.75
CA SER A 24 50.32 -0.94 16.70
C SER A 24 49.63 -2.01 15.85
N ASP A 25 48.44 -1.65 15.36
CA ASP A 25 47.64 -2.28 14.30
C ASP A 25 47.11 -3.69 14.52
N GLU A 26 45.93 -3.75 15.13
CA GLU A 26 44.88 -4.69 14.71
C GLU A 26 43.66 -3.87 14.25
N THR A 27 43.62 -3.58 12.96
CA THR A 27 42.42 -3.14 12.23
C THR A 27 41.32 -4.16 12.44
N THR A 28 40.43 -3.90 13.40
CA THR A 28 39.15 -4.61 13.48
C THR A 28 38.27 -4.06 12.37
N THR A 29 38.43 -4.62 11.17
CA THR A 29 37.49 -4.45 10.08
C THR A 29 36.16 -5.08 10.50
N ARG A 30 35.28 -4.31 11.16
CA ARG A 30 33.85 -4.56 11.04
C ARG A 30 33.53 -4.43 9.55
N PRO A 31 33.02 -5.48 8.87
CA PRO A 31 32.48 -5.28 7.55
C PRO A 31 31.25 -4.40 7.73
N SER A 32 31.35 -3.13 7.32
CA SER A 32 30.15 -2.38 7.00
C SER A 32 29.54 -3.08 5.78
N GLN A 33 28.66 -4.05 6.01
CA GLN A 33 27.78 -4.60 4.97
C GLN A 33 26.74 -3.53 4.58
N PHE A 34 27.19 -2.39 4.05
CA PHE A 34 26.40 -1.73 3.04
C PHE A 34 26.52 -2.62 1.81
N LYS A 35 25.68 -3.66 1.71
CA LYS A 35 25.42 -4.29 0.42
C LYS A 35 25.03 -3.15 -0.50
N ASP A 36 25.79 -2.98 -1.57
CA ASP A 36 25.48 -2.01 -2.61
C ASP A 36 24.13 -2.38 -3.22
N PHE A 37 23.05 -1.80 -2.67
CA PHE A 37 21.68 -2.08 -3.08
C PHE A 37 21.43 -1.67 -4.53
N HIS A 38 22.32 -0.87 -5.13
CA HIS A 38 22.27 -0.56 -6.55
C HIS A 38 22.44 -1.80 -7.44
N THR A 39 23.04 -2.87 -6.91
CA THR A 39 23.23 -4.15 -7.63
C THR A 39 22.16 -5.21 -7.33
N ASP A 40 21.30 -4.98 -6.33
CA ASP A 40 20.25 -5.92 -5.93
C ASP A 40 19.01 -5.74 -6.80
N SER A 41 18.78 -6.68 -7.74
CA SER A 41 17.64 -6.60 -8.68
C SER A 41 16.27 -6.78 -8.02
N LEU A 42 16.24 -7.12 -6.73
CA LEU A 42 15.01 -7.18 -5.93
C LEU A 42 14.76 -5.90 -5.14
N VAL A 43 15.67 -4.92 -5.18
CA VAL A 43 15.46 -3.59 -4.62
C VAL A 43 15.02 -2.66 -5.73
N VAL A 44 13.94 -1.90 -5.50
CA VAL A 44 13.42 -0.90 -6.42
C VAL A 44 13.29 0.44 -5.71
N GLU A 45 13.86 1.47 -6.31
CA GLU A 45 13.68 2.86 -5.87
C GLU A 45 12.36 3.42 -6.41
N THR A 46 11.42 3.67 -5.49
CA THR A 46 10.13 4.29 -5.78
C THR A 46 10.14 5.76 -5.38
N THR A 47 9.13 6.51 -5.79
CA THR A 47 8.89 7.90 -5.36
C THR A 47 8.68 8.05 -3.84
N SER A 48 8.35 6.97 -3.14
CA SER A 48 8.15 6.94 -1.69
C SER A 48 9.34 6.36 -0.91
N GLY A 49 10.31 5.73 -1.58
CA GLY A 49 11.46 5.10 -0.95
C GLY A 49 11.84 3.76 -1.59
N LEU A 50 12.88 3.11 -1.06
CA LEU A 50 13.35 1.81 -1.55
C LEU A 50 12.42 0.69 -1.05
N VAL A 51 12.03 -0.23 -1.93
CA VAL A 51 11.30 -1.46 -1.59
C VAL A 51 12.13 -2.67 -1.96
N ARG A 52 12.11 -3.73 -1.16
CA ARG A 52 12.69 -5.03 -1.49
C ARG A 52 11.61 -6.10 -1.60
N GLY A 53 11.49 -6.70 -2.77
CA GLY A 53 10.63 -7.85 -3.02
C GLY A 53 11.38 -9.18 -2.88
N TYR A 54 10.79 -10.24 -3.43
CA TYR A 54 11.39 -11.56 -3.57
C TYR A 54 11.26 -12.07 -5.00
N SER A 55 12.06 -13.08 -5.37
CA SER A 55 11.96 -13.75 -6.67
C SER A 55 11.30 -15.11 -6.53
N LYS A 56 10.49 -15.48 -7.52
CA LYS A 56 9.85 -16.80 -7.63
C LYS A 56 9.99 -17.30 -9.06
N THR A 57 10.17 -18.61 -9.24
CA THR A 57 10.16 -19.24 -10.56
C THR A 57 8.78 -19.82 -10.83
N VAL A 58 8.11 -19.34 -11.87
CA VAL A 58 6.76 -19.71 -12.29
C VAL A 58 6.85 -20.19 -13.73
N LEU A 59 6.47 -21.45 -13.97
CA LEU A 59 6.53 -22.05 -15.32
C LEU A 59 7.92 -21.90 -15.99
N GLY A 60 8.99 -22.02 -15.19
CA GLY A 60 10.38 -21.89 -15.67
C GLY A 60 10.85 -20.46 -15.93
N ARG A 61 10.08 -19.45 -15.52
CA ARG A 61 10.41 -18.02 -15.67
C ARG A 61 10.45 -17.33 -14.32
N GLU A 62 11.42 -16.46 -14.13
CA GLU A 62 11.52 -15.69 -12.89
C GLU A 62 10.52 -14.52 -12.89
N VAL A 63 9.90 -14.28 -11.74
CA VAL A 63 9.02 -13.15 -11.47
C VAL A 63 9.52 -12.50 -10.18
N HIS A 64 9.70 -11.18 -10.21
CA HIS A 64 9.98 -10.41 -9.01
C HIS A 64 8.65 -9.93 -8.44
N VAL A 65 8.38 -10.24 -7.17
CA VAL A 65 7.12 -9.98 -6.51
C VAL A 65 7.36 -9.06 -5.33
N PHE A 66 6.55 -8.00 -5.26
CA PHE A 66 6.57 -7.01 -4.20
C PHE A 66 5.16 -6.95 -3.61
N THR A 67 5.00 -7.32 -2.35
CA THR A 67 3.72 -7.32 -1.65
C THR A 67 3.73 -6.34 -0.50
N GLY A 68 2.59 -5.71 -0.23
CA GLY A 68 2.43 -4.84 0.93
C GLY A 68 3.17 -3.51 0.83
N ILE A 69 3.25 -2.90 -0.36
CA ILE A 69 3.80 -1.54 -0.51
C ILE A 69 2.72 -0.52 -0.10
N PRO A 70 2.95 0.35 0.91
CA PRO A 70 1.98 1.36 1.29
C PRO A 70 1.88 2.45 0.23
N PHE A 71 0.67 2.81 -0.20
CA PHE A 71 0.44 3.94 -1.11
C PHE A 71 -0.23 5.14 -0.43
N ALA A 72 -0.78 4.92 0.77
CA ALA A 72 -1.46 5.93 1.56
C ALA A 72 -1.11 5.79 3.05
N LYS A 73 -1.31 6.85 3.82
CA LYS A 73 -1.32 6.77 5.29
C LYS A 73 -2.47 5.85 5.73
N PRO A 74 -2.31 5.10 6.84
CA PRO A 74 -3.39 4.30 7.39
C PRO A 74 -4.63 5.18 7.65
N PRO A 75 -5.82 4.85 7.10
CA PRO A 75 -7.04 5.64 7.22
C PRO A 75 -7.74 5.40 8.57
N ILE A 76 -6.98 5.49 9.66
CA ILE A 76 -7.41 5.23 11.03
C ILE A 76 -7.68 6.54 11.77
N GLU A 77 -8.37 6.43 12.92
CA GLU A 77 -8.68 7.57 13.79
C GLU A 77 -9.31 8.73 13.00
N GLN A 78 -8.65 9.90 12.98
CA GLN A 78 -9.12 11.11 12.31
C GLN A 78 -9.13 11.01 10.77
N LEU A 79 -8.45 10.01 10.20
CA LEU A 79 -8.46 9.75 8.75
C LEU A 79 -9.56 8.77 8.34
N ARG A 80 -10.26 8.16 9.29
CA ARG A 80 -11.42 7.31 9.00
C ARG A 80 -12.47 8.13 8.25
N PHE A 81 -13.03 7.56 7.19
CA PHE A 81 -14.01 8.18 6.27
C PHE A 81 -13.53 9.39 5.45
N LYS A 82 -12.28 9.86 5.65
CA LYS A 82 -11.69 10.95 4.88
C LYS A 82 -11.00 10.43 3.62
N LYS A 83 -10.67 11.34 2.71
CA LYS A 83 -9.88 11.01 1.51
C LYS A 83 -8.52 10.42 1.92
N PRO A 84 -8.01 9.43 1.17
CA PRO A 84 -6.70 8.89 1.48
C PRO A 84 -5.63 9.97 1.31
N VAL A 85 -4.70 9.99 2.25
CA VAL A 85 -3.53 10.88 2.21
C VAL A 85 -2.35 10.07 1.67
N PRO A 86 -1.59 10.57 0.68
CA PRO A 86 -0.38 9.88 0.21
C PRO A 86 0.55 9.51 1.36
N ILE A 87 1.19 8.34 1.24
CA ILE A 87 2.19 7.91 2.23
C ILE A 87 3.37 8.90 2.28
N ASP A 88 3.89 9.14 3.49
CA ASP A 88 5.11 9.92 3.63
C ASP A 88 6.31 9.09 3.11
N PRO A 89 7.30 9.69 2.44
CA PRO A 89 8.49 8.96 2.04
C PRO A 89 9.22 8.34 3.24
N TRP A 90 9.74 7.13 3.08
CA TRP A 90 10.50 6.45 4.12
C TRP A 90 11.99 6.41 3.79
N HIS A 91 12.80 6.25 4.84
CA HIS A 91 14.23 5.98 4.73
C HIS A 91 14.52 4.48 4.89
N GLY A 92 15.61 4.03 4.29
CA GLY A 92 15.96 2.61 4.28
C GLY A 92 15.17 1.82 3.24
N ILE A 93 15.21 0.49 3.36
CA ILE A 93 14.57 -0.44 2.44
C ILE A 93 13.37 -1.06 3.13
N LEU A 94 12.17 -0.83 2.58
CA LEU A 94 10.93 -1.45 3.04
C LEU A 94 10.88 -2.91 2.58
N ASP A 95 10.58 -3.82 3.51
CA ASP A 95 10.40 -5.24 3.25
C ASP A 95 9.02 -5.49 2.61
N ALA A 96 9.00 -5.65 1.28
CA ALA A 96 7.80 -5.89 0.48
C ALA A 96 7.66 -7.38 0.14
N THR A 97 7.81 -8.25 1.13
CA THR A 97 7.73 -9.72 0.96
C THR A 97 6.54 -10.35 1.67
N LYS A 98 5.72 -9.54 2.36
CA LYS A 98 4.58 -9.98 3.17
C LYS A 98 3.28 -9.47 2.58
N GLN A 99 2.27 -10.32 2.55
CA GLN A 99 0.93 -9.90 2.15
C GLN A 99 0.39 -8.83 3.11
N PRO A 100 -0.26 -7.77 2.61
CA PRO A 100 -0.85 -6.75 3.45
C PRO A 100 -2.09 -7.27 4.18
N ASN A 101 -2.55 -6.49 5.16
CA ASN A 101 -3.86 -6.71 5.76
C ASN A 101 -4.97 -6.55 4.71
N SER A 102 -6.04 -7.30 4.89
CA SER A 102 -7.31 -7.09 4.18
C SER A 102 -8.04 -5.92 4.82
N CYS A 103 -8.72 -5.08 4.02
CA CYS A 103 -9.52 -4.00 4.56
C CYS A 103 -10.69 -4.51 5.41
N PHE A 104 -11.11 -3.71 6.38
CA PHE A 104 -12.19 -4.05 7.30
C PHE A 104 -13.46 -4.51 6.56
N GLN A 105 -13.88 -5.74 6.84
CA GLN A 105 -15.04 -6.40 6.27
C GLN A 105 -15.44 -7.60 7.15
N GLU A 106 -16.69 -8.05 7.01
CA GLU A 106 -17.13 -9.29 7.64
C GLU A 106 -16.82 -10.50 6.76
N ARG A 107 -16.68 -11.67 7.39
CA ARG A 107 -16.58 -12.96 6.71
C ARG A 107 -17.98 -13.49 6.41
N TYR A 108 -18.14 -14.16 5.27
CA TYR A 108 -19.33 -14.95 4.99
C TYR A 108 -19.19 -16.34 5.61
N GLU A 109 -20.15 -16.73 6.43
CA GLU A 109 -20.18 -18.02 7.14
C GLU A 109 -21.53 -18.74 6.96
N TYR A 110 -22.12 -18.65 5.76
CA TYR A 110 -23.37 -19.36 5.47
C TYR A 110 -23.18 -20.87 5.41
N PHE A 111 -21.98 -21.32 5.01
CA PHE A 111 -21.61 -22.72 4.85
C PHE A 111 -20.27 -23.00 5.55
N PRO A 112 -20.24 -23.08 6.89
CA PRO A 112 -19.00 -23.27 7.63
C PRO A 112 -18.19 -24.48 7.15
N GLY A 113 -16.94 -24.24 6.76
CA GLY A 113 -16.02 -25.27 6.26
C GLY A 113 -16.12 -25.55 4.76
N PHE A 114 -17.04 -24.92 4.02
CA PHE A 114 -17.11 -25.05 2.56
C PHE A 114 -16.07 -24.16 1.86
N GLU A 115 -15.09 -24.79 1.21
CA GLU A 115 -13.99 -24.09 0.53
C GLU A 115 -14.46 -23.10 -0.56
N GLY A 116 -15.60 -23.36 -1.20
CA GLY A 116 -16.13 -22.48 -2.25
C GLY A 116 -16.69 -21.16 -1.73
N GLU A 117 -17.05 -21.07 -0.44
CA GLU A 117 -17.34 -19.80 0.25
C GLU A 117 -16.04 -19.20 0.80
N GLU A 118 -15.23 -20.02 1.47
CA GLU A 118 -14.02 -19.56 2.17
C GLU A 118 -12.97 -18.96 1.23
N MET A 119 -12.89 -19.40 -0.02
CA MET A 119 -11.96 -18.83 -1.00
C MET A 119 -12.19 -17.34 -1.31
N TRP A 120 -13.37 -16.80 -0.95
CA TRP A 120 -13.70 -15.38 -1.10
C TRP A 120 -13.57 -14.59 0.20
N ASN A 121 -13.38 -15.27 1.34
CA ASN A 121 -13.15 -14.62 2.62
C ASN A 121 -11.70 -14.10 2.72
N PRO A 122 -11.46 -13.05 3.52
CA PRO A 122 -10.10 -12.57 3.79
C PRO A 122 -9.15 -13.68 4.24
N ASN A 123 -8.05 -13.85 3.51
CA ASN A 123 -6.96 -14.79 3.82
C ASN A 123 -5.79 -14.14 4.57
N THR A 124 -5.91 -12.85 4.93
CA THR A 124 -4.96 -12.12 5.79
C THR A 124 -5.72 -11.43 6.91
N ASN A 125 -4.99 -10.90 7.90
CA ASN A 125 -5.59 -10.16 9.00
C ASN A 125 -6.44 -8.99 8.50
N ILE A 126 -7.58 -8.77 9.15
CA ILE A 126 -8.51 -7.68 8.84
C ILE A 126 -8.08 -6.45 9.66
N SER A 127 -7.90 -5.31 8.99
CA SER A 127 -7.49 -4.05 9.62
C SER A 127 -7.98 -2.83 8.82
N GLU A 128 -8.14 -1.69 9.48
CA GLU A 128 -8.30 -0.40 8.79
C GLU A 128 -6.97 0.08 8.19
N ASP A 129 -5.84 -0.31 8.77
CA ASP A 129 -4.52 -0.16 8.15
C ASP A 129 -4.36 -1.22 7.04
N CYS A 130 -4.95 -0.92 5.88
CA CYS A 130 -5.04 -1.82 4.74
C CYS A 130 -4.64 -1.20 3.40
N LEU A 131 -4.29 0.09 3.32
CA LEU A 131 -4.04 0.78 2.04
C LEU A 131 -2.64 0.48 1.44
N TYR A 132 -2.52 -0.75 0.96
CA TYR A 132 -1.31 -1.30 0.34
C TYR A 132 -1.58 -1.82 -1.07
N LEU A 133 -0.53 -1.98 -1.86
CA LEU A 133 -0.55 -2.57 -3.18
C LEU A 133 0.53 -3.65 -3.35
N ASN A 134 0.34 -4.47 -4.37
CA ASN A 134 1.22 -5.57 -4.73
C ASN A 134 1.61 -5.44 -6.22
N ILE A 135 2.82 -5.86 -6.59
CA ILE A 135 3.37 -5.75 -7.95
C ILE A 135 4.14 -7.03 -8.33
N TRP A 136 3.87 -7.54 -9.51
CA TRP A 136 4.56 -8.65 -10.15
C TRP A 136 5.27 -8.15 -11.41
N VAL A 137 6.58 -8.38 -11.49
CA VAL A 137 7.45 -7.91 -12.57
C VAL A 137 8.10 -9.10 -13.28
N PRO A 138 7.97 -9.25 -14.61
CA PRO A 138 8.59 -10.33 -15.36
C PRO A 138 10.12 -10.16 -15.51
N GLN A 139 10.86 -11.29 -15.50
CA GLN A 139 12.33 -11.33 -15.57
C GLN A 139 12.98 -10.48 -16.67
N ARG A 140 12.34 -10.35 -17.85
CA ARG A 140 12.92 -9.62 -18.99
C ARG A 140 13.21 -8.15 -18.65
N LEU A 141 12.51 -7.61 -17.66
CA LEU A 141 12.75 -6.32 -17.02
C LEU A 141 13.71 -6.51 -15.85
N ARG A 142 14.98 -6.81 -16.11
CA ARG A 142 15.99 -6.68 -15.06
C ARG A 142 16.04 -5.22 -14.64
N ILE A 143 15.42 -4.90 -13.50
CA ILE A 143 15.52 -3.59 -12.85
C ILE A 143 16.97 -3.45 -12.42
N ARG A 144 17.73 -2.59 -13.10
CA ARG A 144 19.11 -2.27 -12.74
C ARG A 144 19.18 -0.80 -12.37
N HIS A 145 19.55 -0.53 -11.13
CA HIS A 145 19.87 0.82 -10.68
C HIS A 145 21.30 1.13 -11.12
N HIS A 146 21.45 1.89 -12.22
CA HIS A 146 22.69 2.55 -12.69
C HIS A 146 24.05 1.91 -12.32
N ALA A 147 24.71 1.23 -13.28
CA ALA A 147 26.17 1.07 -13.28
C ALA A 147 26.81 0.75 -14.65
N ASP A 148 26.03 0.35 -15.66
CA ASP A 148 26.51 0.31 -17.05
C ASP A 148 25.46 1.01 -17.90
N LYS A 149 25.89 1.97 -18.74
CA LYS A 149 25.03 2.63 -19.73
C LYS A 149 24.08 1.59 -20.37
N PRO A 150 22.76 1.81 -20.43
CA PRO A 150 21.92 0.95 -21.26
C PRO A 150 22.39 1.16 -22.70
N THR A 151 23.12 0.20 -23.26
CA THR A 151 23.47 0.21 -24.69
C THR A 151 22.26 -0.02 -25.57
N ILE A 152 21.09 -0.31 -24.96
CA ILE A 152 19.81 -0.55 -25.61
C ILE A 152 18.71 -0.01 -24.69
N ASP A 153 17.92 0.97 -25.17
CA ASP A 153 16.62 1.31 -24.59
C ASP A 153 15.78 0.02 -24.55
N ARG A 154 15.58 -0.55 -23.36
CA ARG A 154 14.71 -1.72 -23.24
C ARG A 154 13.27 -1.26 -23.40
N PRO A 155 12.46 -1.92 -24.24
CA PRO A 155 11.07 -1.57 -24.38
C PRO A 155 10.37 -1.77 -23.01
N LYS A 156 9.73 -0.71 -22.53
CA LYS A 156 8.85 -0.76 -21.37
C LYS A 156 7.66 -1.67 -21.68
N VAL A 157 7.12 -2.35 -20.67
CA VAL A 157 5.97 -3.26 -20.85
C VAL A 157 4.65 -2.62 -20.42
N PRO A 158 3.50 -3.15 -20.88
CA PRO A 158 2.20 -2.80 -20.33
C PRO A 158 2.10 -3.04 -18.81
N VAL A 159 1.28 -2.23 -18.15
CA VAL A 159 0.94 -2.40 -16.74
C VAL A 159 -0.55 -2.71 -16.62
N LEU A 160 -0.89 -3.87 -16.05
CA LEU A 160 -2.25 -4.27 -15.73
C LEU A 160 -2.51 -4.02 -14.25
N ILE A 161 -3.60 -3.36 -13.90
CA ILE A 161 -3.95 -3.07 -12.51
C ILE A 161 -5.28 -3.75 -12.17
N TRP A 162 -5.23 -4.73 -11.27
CA TRP A 162 -6.37 -5.50 -10.80
C TRP A 162 -7.15 -4.71 -9.72
N ILE A 163 -8.47 -4.62 -9.92
CA ILE A 163 -9.41 -4.14 -8.91
C ILE A 163 -10.36 -5.28 -8.56
N TYR A 164 -10.32 -5.76 -7.32
CA TYR A 164 -11.18 -6.87 -6.88
C TYR A 164 -12.65 -6.45 -6.69
N GLY A 165 -13.54 -7.45 -6.76
CA GLY A 165 -14.99 -7.33 -6.60
C GLY A 165 -15.46 -7.35 -5.14
N GLY A 166 -16.62 -7.95 -4.87
CA GLY A 166 -17.18 -8.05 -3.50
C GLY A 166 -18.24 -6.99 -3.16
N GLY A 167 -18.94 -6.47 -4.17
CA GLY A 167 -20.12 -5.60 -3.96
C GLY A 167 -19.82 -4.30 -3.22
N TYR A 168 -18.57 -3.83 -3.23
CA TYR A 168 -18.06 -2.71 -2.42
C TYR A 168 -18.13 -2.94 -0.90
N MET A 169 -18.41 -4.16 -0.44
CA MET A 169 -18.57 -4.53 0.98
C MET A 169 -17.51 -5.54 1.45
N SER A 170 -17.00 -6.37 0.56
CA SER A 170 -16.01 -7.41 0.83
C SER A 170 -14.97 -7.50 -0.29
N GLY A 171 -14.05 -8.47 -0.18
CA GLY A 171 -12.97 -8.73 -1.12
C GLY A 171 -11.61 -8.24 -0.62
N THR A 172 -10.55 -8.80 -1.18
CA THR A 172 -9.17 -8.41 -0.92
C THR A 172 -8.28 -8.74 -2.12
N ALA A 173 -7.26 -7.93 -2.35
CA ALA A 173 -6.25 -8.16 -3.38
C ALA A 173 -5.33 -9.35 -3.07
N THR A 174 -5.42 -9.93 -1.88
CA THR A 174 -4.54 -11.00 -1.38
C THR A 174 -5.06 -12.40 -1.65
N LEU A 175 -6.29 -12.58 -2.17
CA LEU A 175 -6.86 -13.90 -2.44
C LEU A 175 -6.02 -14.67 -3.47
N ASP A 176 -5.84 -15.97 -3.26
CA ASP A 176 -5.02 -16.83 -4.12
C ASP A 176 -5.52 -16.89 -5.57
N VAL A 177 -6.84 -16.74 -5.78
CA VAL A 177 -7.46 -16.65 -7.11
C VAL A 177 -7.00 -15.41 -7.91
N TYR A 178 -6.43 -14.41 -7.23
CA TYR A 178 -5.88 -13.19 -7.83
C TYR A 178 -4.35 -13.19 -7.89
N ASP A 179 -3.69 -14.32 -7.60
CA ASP A 179 -2.25 -14.48 -7.80
C ASP A 179 -1.91 -14.20 -9.29
N ALA A 180 -1.08 -13.18 -9.51
CA ALA A 180 -0.71 -12.72 -10.85
C ALA A 180 0.57 -13.37 -11.40
N ASP A 181 1.15 -14.35 -10.71
CA ASP A 181 2.37 -15.06 -11.07
C ASP A 181 2.32 -15.57 -12.51
N ILE A 182 1.25 -16.28 -12.87
CA ILE A 182 1.10 -16.89 -14.20
C ILE A 182 0.98 -15.81 -15.28
N ILE A 183 0.22 -14.74 -15.03
CA ILE A 183 0.04 -13.65 -15.99
C ILE A 183 1.38 -12.95 -16.22
N ALA A 184 2.08 -12.58 -15.15
CA ALA A 184 3.39 -11.92 -15.23
C ALA A 184 4.41 -12.81 -15.94
N ALA A 185 4.49 -14.10 -15.58
CA ALA A 185 5.43 -15.04 -16.18
C ALA A 185 5.18 -15.27 -17.68
N THR A 186 3.93 -15.31 -18.13
CA THR A 186 3.58 -15.74 -19.49
C THR A 186 3.39 -14.60 -20.48
N SER A 187 3.09 -13.39 -20.02
CA SER A 187 2.57 -12.32 -20.88
C SER A 187 3.49 -11.10 -21.04
N ASP A 188 4.72 -11.11 -20.49
CA ASP A 188 5.64 -9.95 -20.55
C ASP A 188 4.95 -8.62 -20.17
N VAL A 189 4.18 -8.65 -19.07
CA VAL A 189 3.47 -7.49 -18.52
C VAL A 189 3.74 -7.38 -17.02
N ILE A 190 3.70 -6.15 -16.51
CA ILE A 190 3.62 -5.94 -15.07
C ILE A 190 2.16 -6.07 -14.66
N VAL A 191 1.91 -6.79 -13.56
CA VAL A 191 0.59 -6.82 -12.93
C VAL A 191 0.71 -6.16 -11.56
N ALA A 192 -0.24 -5.30 -11.23
CA ALA A 192 -0.38 -4.72 -9.92
C ALA A 192 -1.78 -5.00 -9.38
N SER A 193 -1.93 -5.07 -8.07
CA SER A 193 -3.23 -5.13 -7.38
C SER A 193 -3.20 -4.21 -6.17
N MET A 194 -4.36 -3.75 -5.71
CA MET A 194 -4.45 -2.79 -4.61
C MET A 194 -5.63 -3.05 -3.71
N GLN A 195 -5.45 -2.77 -2.43
CA GLN A 195 -6.53 -2.66 -1.48
C GLN A 195 -7.25 -1.31 -1.62
N TYR A 196 -8.55 -1.32 -1.38
CA TYR A 196 -9.35 -0.10 -1.23
C TYR A 196 -10.39 -0.29 -0.13
N ARG A 197 -10.72 0.79 0.60
CA ARG A 197 -11.70 0.68 1.69
C ARG A 197 -13.07 0.25 1.17
N LEU A 198 -13.71 -0.61 1.95
CA LEU A 198 -15.01 -1.23 1.67
C LEU A 198 -16.06 -0.76 2.67
N GLY A 199 -17.32 -1.08 2.42
CA GLY A 199 -18.44 -0.82 3.30
C GLY A 199 -18.53 0.64 3.73
N SER A 200 -18.93 0.87 4.97
CA SER A 200 -19.00 2.22 5.54
C SER A 200 -17.64 2.92 5.60
N PHE A 201 -16.54 2.19 5.82
CA PHE A 201 -15.19 2.76 5.83
C PHE A 201 -14.81 3.42 4.49
N GLY A 202 -15.28 2.85 3.37
CA GLY A 202 -15.04 3.37 2.04
C GLY A 202 -16.16 4.25 1.48
N PHE A 203 -17.40 4.12 1.95
CA PHE A 203 -18.56 4.66 1.24
C PHE A 203 -19.56 5.42 2.13
N LEU A 204 -19.26 5.67 3.41
CA LEU A 204 -20.10 6.51 4.27
C LEU A 204 -20.27 7.91 3.68
N PHE A 205 -21.54 8.34 3.53
CA PHE A 205 -21.91 9.62 2.94
C PHE A 205 -22.85 10.38 3.87
N LEU A 206 -22.37 11.47 4.47
CA LEU A 206 -23.17 12.37 5.31
C LEU A 206 -22.89 13.84 4.99
N ASN A 207 -22.33 14.11 3.80
CA ASN A 207 -21.79 15.40 3.40
C ASN A 207 -22.75 16.60 3.56
N ARG A 208 -24.08 16.39 3.52
CA ARG A 208 -25.06 17.47 3.72
C ARG A 208 -25.04 18.10 5.11
N TYR A 209 -24.57 17.35 6.12
CA TYR A 209 -24.57 17.79 7.52
C TYR A 209 -23.34 18.63 7.82
N PHE A 210 -22.32 18.57 6.96
CA PHE A 210 -21.08 19.32 7.12
C PHE A 210 -21.05 20.56 6.21
N PRO A 211 -20.24 21.58 6.54
CA PRO A 211 -20.03 22.73 5.68
C PRO A 211 -19.57 22.32 4.28
N ARG A 212 -20.00 23.05 3.26
CA ARG A 212 -19.59 22.79 1.87
C ARG A 212 -18.06 22.78 1.76
N GLY A 213 -17.52 21.68 1.24
CA GLY A 213 -16.07 21.49 1.11
C GLY A 213 -15.41 20.74 2.26
N SER A 214 -16.19 20.35 3.28
CA SER A 214 -15.75 19.44 4.34
C SER A 214 -15.24 18.11 3.78
N ASP A 215 -14.24 17.54 4.46
CA ASP A 215 -13.64 16.25 4.14
C ASP A 215 -14.07 15.12 5.08
N GLU A 216 -14.98 15.40 6.04
CA GLU A 216 -15.35 14.48 7.11
C GLU A 216 -15.97 13.17 6.59
N THR A 217 -17.02 13.25 5.76
CA THR A 217 -17.72 12.05 5.23
C THR A 217 -18.28 12.28 3.80
N PRO A 218 -17.40 12.52 2.79
CA PRO A 218 -17.83 12.92 1.46
C PRO A 218 -18.43 11.78 0.61
N GLY A 219 -18.35 10.53 1.08
CA GLY A 219 -18.67 9.31 0.31
C GLY A 219 -17.64 8.99 -0.77
N ASN A 220 -17.65 7.73 -1.24
CA ASN A 220 -16.76 7.24 -2.31
C ASN A 220 -15.25 7.24 -1.99
N MET A 221 -14.86 7.22 -0.71
CA MET A 221 -13.46 7.16 -0.31
C MET A 221 -12.74 5.90 -0.80
N GLY A 222 -13.43 4.76 -0.89
CA GLY A 222 -12.90 3.55 -1.53
C GLY A 222 -12.50 3.80 -2.99
N LEU A 223 -13.26 4.61 -3.73
CA LEU A 223 -12.88 5.02 -5.10
C LEU A 223 -11.69 5.97 -5.10
N TRP A 224 -11.59 6.87 -4.10
CA TRP A 224 -10.41 7.74 -3.96
C TRP A 224 -9.15 6.95 -3.59
N ASP A 225 -9.27 5.86 -2.83
CA ASP A 225 -8.16 4.94 -2.54
C ASP A 225 -7.63 4.33 -3.83
N GLN A 226 -8.53 3.83 -4.68
CA GLN A 226 -8.18 3.31 -6.00
C GLN A 226 -7.51 4.38 -6.87
N ILE A 227 -8.00 5.62 -6.87
CA ILE A 227 -7.36 6.73 -7.63
C ILE A 227 -5.94 6.96 -7.16
N LEU A 228 -5.71 6.98 -5.84
CA LEU A 228 -4.39 7.22 -5.29
C LEU A 228 -3.43 6.07 -5.59
N ALA A 229 -3.88 4.81 -5.47
CA ALA A 229 -3.10 3.64 -5.85
C ALA A 229 -2.76 3.64 -7.35
N ILE A 230 -3.71 3.95 -8.23
CA ILE A 230 -3.48 4.04 -9.69
C ILE A 230 -2.45 5.14 -10.00
N ARG A 231 -2.52 6.29 -9.33
CA ARG A 231 -1.52 7.36 -9.47
C ARG A 231 -0.15 6.90 -9.00
N TRP A 232 -0.07 6.27 -7.83
CA TRP A 232 1.18 5.73 -7.31
C TRP A 232 1.81 4.73 -8.28
N ILE A 233 1.01 3.80 -8.84
CA ILE A 233 1.48 2.83 -9.83
C ILE A 233 1.96 3.54 -11.09
N LYS A 234 1.23 4.55 -11.56
CA LYS A 234 1.64 5.33 -12.75
C LYS A 234 2.96 6.06 -12.53
N ASP A 235 3.13 6.72 -11.39
CA ASP A 235 4.33 7.49 -11.05
C ASP A 235 5.55 6.58 -10.87
N ASN A 236 5.35 5.33 -10.47
CA ASN A 236 6.40 4.34 -10.24
C ASN A 236 6.56 3.31 -11.38
N ALA A 237 5.70 3.34 -12.40
CA ALA A 237 5.69 2.32 -13.46
C ALA A 237 7.07 2.13 -14.10
N ALA A 238 7.74 3.24 -14.42
CA ALA A 238 9.06 3.21 -15.03
C ALA A 238 10.15 2.58 -14.14
N ALA A 239 10.05 2.73 -12.81
CA ALA A 239 10.99 2.13 -11.87
C ALA A 239 10.91 0.59 -11.88
N PHE A 240 9.72 0.04 -12.12
CA PHE A 240 9.50 -1.39 -12.27
C PHE A 240 9.67 -1.89 -13.73
N GLY A 241 10.01 -1.01 -14.68
CA GLY A 241 10.16 -1.36 -16.11
C GLY A 241 8.87 -1.28 -16.94
N GLY A 242 7.80 -0.72 -16.38
CA GLY A 242 6.52 -0.52 -17.04
C GLY A 242 6.41 0.82 -17.77
N ASP A 243 5.48 0.88 -18.72
CA ASP A 243 5.12 2.12 -19.43
C ASP A 243 3.94 2.82 -18.72
N PRO A 244 4.15 4.03 -18.16
CA PRO A 244 3.08 4.77 -17.46
C PRO A 244 1.92 5.20 -18.37
N ASP A 245 2.10 5.17 -19.70
CA ASP A 245 1.04 5.47 -20.67
C ASP A 245 0.35 4.21 -21.22
N LEU A 246 0.88 3.01 -20.90
CA LEU A 246 0.33 1.71 -21.29
C LEU A 246 -0.34 0.97 -20.12
N ILE A 247 -1.04 1.73 -19.27
CA ILE A 247 -1.84 1.19 -18.16
C ILE A 247 -3.20 0.68 -18.66
N THR A 248 -3.60 -0.51 -18.20
CA THR A 248 -4.94 -1.09 -18.37
C THR A 248 -5.49 -1.51 -17.02
N LEU A 249 -6.66 -1.00 -16.63
CA LEU A 249 -7.36 -1.53 -15.46
C LEU A 249 -8.12 -2.81 -15.84
N PHE A 250 -8.18 -3.78 -14.95
CA PHE A 250 -9.02 -4.96 -15.14
C PHE A 250 -9.60 -5.40 -13.80
N GLY A 251 -10.83 -5.90 -13.80
CA GLY A 251 -11.58 -6.11 -12.56
C GLY A 251 -12.90 -6.80 -12.79
N GLU A 252 -13.40 -7.43 -11.74
CA GLU A 252 -14.63 -8.24 -11.75
C GLU A 252 -15.66 -7.69 -10.77
N SER A 253 -16.95 -7.79 -11.10
CA SER A 253 -18.07 -7.35 -10.24
C SER A 253 -17.90 -5.87 -9.83
N ALA A 254 -17.85 -5.56 -8.52
CA ALA A 254 -17.58 -4.21 -8.03
C ALA A 254 -16.25 -3.61 -8.52
N GLY A 255 -15.25 -4.45 -8.82
CA GLY A 255 -14.02 -4.04 -9.48
C GLY A 255 -14.27 -3.59 -10.92
N GLY A 256 -15.09 -4.33 -11.68
CA GLY A 256 -15.56 -3.91 -13.01
C GLY A 256 -16.39 -2.60 -12.96
N GLY A 257 -17.27 -2.47 -11.96
CA GLY A 257 -18.01 -1.24 -11.66
C GLY A 257 -17.07 -0.06 -11.40
N SER A 258 -16.07 -0.25 -10.54
CA SER A 258 -15.03 0.73 -10.23
C SER A 258 -14.29 1.20 -11.49
N ILE A 259 -13.91 0.27 -12.37
CA ILE A 259 -13.25 0.59 -13.65
C ILE A 259 -14.14 1.43 -14.55
N SER A 260 -15.42 1.08 -14.66
CA SER A 260 -16.37 1.85 -15.46
C SER A 260 -16.47 3.31 -14.95
N ILE A 261 -16.42 3.51 -13.63
CA ILE A 261 -16.39 4.84 -13.00
C ILE A 261 -15.08 5.56 -13.32
N HIS A 262 -13.92 4.90 -13.19
CA HIS A 262 -12.61 5.52 -13.47
C HIS A 262 -12.43 5.93 -14.93
N LEU A 263 -13.06 5.23 -15.87
CA LEU A 263 -12.99 5.58 -17.30
C LEU A 263 -13.82 6.82 -17.65
N ILE A 264 -14.87 7.13 -16.89
CA ILE A 264 -15.81 8.22 -17.20
C ILE A 264 -15.75 9.39 -16.21
N SER A 265 -15.19 9.18 -15.02
CA SER A 265 -15.15 10.20 -13.97
C SER A 265 -14.28 11.40 -14.40
N PRO A 266 -14.76 12.64 -14.19
CA PRO A 266 -13.96 13.82 -14.49
C PRO A 266 -12.70 13.91 -13.62
N VAL A 267 -12.69 13.28 -12.44
CA VAL A 267 -11.55 13.27 -11.50
C VAL A 267 -10.37 12.44 -12.04
N THR A 268 -10.66 11.39 -12.78
CA THR A 268 -9.67 10.44 -13.34
C THR A 268 -9.46 10.62 -14.83
N LYS A 269 -10.07 11.65 -15.44
CA LYS A 269 -9.92 11.94 -16.85
C LYS A 269 -8.45 12.06 -17.23
N GLY A 270 -7.99 11.18 -18.12
CA GLY A 270 -6.60 11.14 -18.58
C GLY A 270 -5.64 10.30 -17.72
N LEU A 271 -6.07 9.81 -16.56
CA LEU A 271 -5.28 8.92 -15.70
C LEU A 271 -5.16 7.53 -16.33
N VAL A 272 -6.29 6.96 -16.78
CA VAL A 272 -6.39 5.66 -17.46
C VAL A 272 -7.32 5.80 -18.67
N ARG A 273 -7.01 5.06 -19.75
CA ARG A 273 -7.81 5.06 -20.99
C ARG A 273 -8.24 3.66 -21.47
N ARG A 274 -7.83 2.59 -20.77
CA ARG A 274 -8.11 1.19 -21.13
C ARG A 274 -8.65 0.47 -19.91
N GLY A 275 -9.71 -0.31 -20.09
CA GLY A 275 -10.33 -1.07 -19.01
C GLY A 275 -10.94 -2.38 -19.51
N ILE A 276 -10.79 -3.43 -18.73
CA ILE A 276 -11.47 -4.73 -18.91
C ILE A 276 -12.44 -4.87 -17.74
N MET A 277 -13.73 -4.93 -18.04
CA MET A 277 -14.81 -4.95 -17.06
C MET A 277 -15.52 -6.30 -17.10
N GLN A 278 -15.24 -7.18 -16.14
CA GLN A 278 -15.84 -8.50 -16.05
C GLN A 278 -17.09 -8.43 -15.17
N SER A 279 -18.27 -8.64 -15.75
CA SER A 279 -19.53 -8.73 -14.99
C SER A 279 -19.85 -7.53 -14.08
N GLY A 280 -19.36 -6.32 -14.42
CA GLY A 280 -19.54 -5.14 -13.59
C GLY A 280 -19.50 -3.84 -14.37
N THR A 281 -20.53 -3.01 -14.21
CA THR A 281 -20.68 -1.70 -14.86
C THR A 281 -21.45 -0.74 -13.94
N MET A 282 -21.20 0.57 -14.01
CA MET A 282 -21.82 1.57 -13.13
C MET A 282 -23.36 1.63 -13.27
N ASN A 283 -23.92 1.28 -14.43
CA ASN A 283 -25.37 1.28 -14.64
C ASN A 283 -26.08 0.07 -14.02
N ALA A 284 -25.35 -0.92 -13.51
CA ALA A 284 -25.96 -2.02 -12.78
C ALA A 284 -26.60 -1.49 -11.48
N PRO A 285 -27.81 -1.93 -11.08
CA PRO A 285 -28.52 -1.39 -9.92
C PRO A 285 -27.78 -1.47 -8.58
N TRP A 286 -26.84 -2.42 -8.43
CA TRP A 286 -26.01 -2.58 -7.25
C TRP A 286 -24.73 -1.72 -7.27
N SER A 287 -24.41 -1.08 -8.40
CA SER A 287 -23.13 -0.41 -8.66
C SER A 287 -23.21 1.12 -8.54
N TYR A 288 -24.38 1.66 -8.19
CA TYR A 288 -24.57 3.07 -7.88
C TYR A 288 -25.64 3.24 -6.82
N MET A 289 -25.61 4.38 -6.13
CA MET A 289 -26.60 4.75 -5.14
C MET A 289 -26.80 6.27 -5.18
N SER A 290 -28.03 6.75 -4.97
CA SER A 290 -28.28 8.19 -4.85
C SER A 290 -27.71 8.72 -3.53
N GLY A 291 -27.35 10.00 -3.49
CA GLY A 291 -26.84 10.63 -2.28
C GLY A 291 -27.85 10.59 -1.13
N GLU A 292 -29.14 10.75 -1.42
CA GLU A 292 -30.22 10.69 -0.43
C GLU A 292 -30.32 9.29 0.19
N ARG A 293 -30.19 8.24 -0.63
CA ARG A 293 -30.22 6.86 -0.12
C ARG A 293 -28.98 6.53 0.70
N ALA A 294 -27.80 6.95 0.24
CA ALA A 294 -26.55 6.73 0.97
C ALA A 294 -26.56 7.45 2.33
N GLU A 295 -27.11 8.65 2.40
CA GLU A 295 -27.29 9.39 3.64
C GLU A 295 -28.27 8.69 4.60
N GLN A 296 -29.41 8.19 4.11
CA GLN A 296 -30.35 7.42 4.93
C GLN A 296 -29.67 6.20 5.57
N ILE A 297 -28.87 5.47 4.79
CA ILE A 297 -28.11 4.31 5.27
C ILE A 297 -27.06 4.76 6.30
N GLY A 298 -26.35 5.87 6.05
CA GLY A 298 -25.38 6.44 6.99
C GLY A 298 -26.02 6.79 8.34
N LYS A 299 -27.23 7.37 8.35
CA LYS A 299 -27.98 7.66 9.58
C LYS A 299 -28.36 6.41 10.37
N ILE A 300 -28.78 5.35 9.67
CA ILE A 300 -29.08 4.05 10.28
C ILE A 300 -27.83 3.48 10.93
N LEU A 301 -26.69 3.49 10.21
CA LEU A 301 -25.42 3.01 10.76
C LEU A 301 -25.02 3.77 12.03
N ILE A 302 -25.15 5.10 12.05
CA ILE A 302 -24.86 5.91 13.24
C ILE A 302 -25.71 5.45 14.43
N GLN A 303 -27.00 5.23 14.20
CA GLN A 303 -27.91 4.75 15.24
C GLN A 303 -27.55 3.34 15.70
N ASP A 304 -27.21 2.43 14.77
CA ASP A 304 -26.80 1.05 15.06
C ASP A 304 -25.48 1.00 15.85
N CYS A 305 -24.58 1.97 15.64
CA CYS A 305 -23.36 2.15 16.43
C CYS A 305 -23.60 2.81 17.80
N GLY A 306 -24.85 3.09 18.18
CA GLY A 306 -25.20 3.74 19.45
C GLY A 306 -24.85 5.24 19.50
N CYS A 307 -24.59 5.86 18.36
CA CYS A 307 -24.32 7.29 18.27
C CYS A 307 -25.64 8.07 18.09
N ASN A 308 -25.73 9.27 18.69
CA ASN A 308 -26.95 10.07 18.64
C ASN A 308 -27.09 10.77 17.28
N VAL A 309 -27.90 10.19 16.39
CA VAL A 309 -28.17 10.71 15.04
C VAL A 309 -28.77 12.12 15.02
N SER A 310 -29.44 12.56 16.10
CA SER A 310 -29.99 13.92 16.19
C SER A 310 -28.90 15.00 16.32
N LEU A 311 -27.68 14.61 16.71
CA LEU A 311 -26.55 15.55 16.77
C LEU A 311 -26.05 15.95 15.38
N LEU A 312 -26.29 15.16 14.33
CA LEU A 312 -25.87 15.51 12.96
C LEU A 312 -26.40 16.89 12.50
N GLU A 313 -27.55 17.33 12.98
CA GLU A 313 -28.14 18.60 12.55
C GLU A 313 -27.55 19.81 13.29
N ASN A 314 -27.05 19.61 14.51
CA ASN A 314 -26.68 20.70 15.43
C ASN A 314 -25.18 20.70 15.82
N SER A 315 -24.54 19.53 15.76
CA SER A 315 -23.14 19.27 16.13
C SER A 315 -22.66 18.00 15.40
N PRO A 316 -22.59 18.04 14.06
CA PRO A 316 -22.17 16.91 13.22
C PRO A 316 -20.71 16.51 13.43
#